data_AF-A0A4Q7ELR0-F1
#
_entry.id   AF-A0A4Q7ELR0-F1
#
_cell.length_a   1.000
_cell.length_b   1.000
_cell.length_c   1.000
_cell.angle_alpha   90.00
_cell.angle_beta   90.00
_cell.angle_gamma   90.00
#
_symmetry.space_group_name_H-M   'P 1'
#
loop_
_entity.id
_entity.type
_entity.pdbx_description
1 polymer ?
#
loop_
_entity_poly.entity_id
_entity_poly.type
_entity_poly.pdbx_seq_one_letter_code
_entity_poly.pdbx_strand_id
1 'polypeptide(L)'
;MKLTFQDFEFDCQNLALSKQGRKISIKEKPAMLLGLFLSDPQKIYSKAEILEHVWPGRTVTEQVVFQNIGHLRALFGDDAIKTFSKKGYQWQLPVQSSEPVVAESEASKPDPASAPAPVTAGSEQVPEEAQGLPWKWLAPLAALIIGAAVVAYMV
;
A
#
# COMPACT_ATOMS: atom_id res chain seq x y z
N MET A 1 -3.03 -5.80 -2.63
CA MET A 1 -3.93 -5.04 -1.72
C MET A 1 -4.82 -4.18 -2.58
N LYS A 2 -6.14 -4.35 -2.46
CA LYS A 2 -7.12 -3.54 -3.18
C LYS A 2 -7.73 -2.55 -2.19
N LEU A 3 -7.88 -1.32 -2.64
CA LEU A 3 -8.42 -0.21 -1.88
C LEU A 3 -9.62 0.34 -2.62
N THR A 4 -10.69 0.63 -1.89
CA THR A 4 -11.91 1.19 -2.47
C THR A 4 -12.18 2.58 -1.89
N PHE A 5 -12.65 3.50 -2.73
CA PHE A 5 -12.99 4.86 -2.33
C PHE A 5 -14.04 5.41 -3.30
N GLN A 6 -15.13 5.98 -2.77
CA GLN A 6 -16.33 6.30 -3.56
C GLN A 6 -16.79 5.10 -4.44
N ASP A 7 -16.80 5.26 -5.76
CA ASP A 7 -17.12 4.24 -6.77
C ASP A 7 -15.89 3.59 -7.42
N PHE A 8 -14.69 3.90 -6.91
CA PHE A 8 -13.42 3.47 -7.48
C PHE A 8 -12.80 2.34 -6.67
N GLU A 9 -12.15 1.44 -7.40
CA GLU A 9 -11.29 0.39 -6.88
C GLU A 9 -9.89 0.58 -7.44
N PHE A 10 -8.90 0.62 -6.55
CA PHE A 10 -7.50 0.73 -6.91
C PHE A 10 -6.71 -0.49 -6.42
N ASP A 11 -6.04 -1.15 -7.35
CA ASP A 11 -5.10 -2.23 -7.05
C ASP A 11 -3.69 -1.65 -6.94
N CYS A 12 -3.15 -1.62 -5.72
CA CYS A 12 -1.85 -1.05 -5.43
C CYS A 12 -0.69 -1.87 -6.03
N GLN A 13 -0.87 -3.18 -6.24
CA GLN A 13 0.17 -4.03 -6.83
C GLN A 13 0.22 -3.87 -8.34
N ASN A 14 -0.94 -3.82 -8.98
CA ASN A 14 -1.05 -3.73 -10.43
C ASN A 14 -1.11 -2.29 -10.96
N LEU A 15 -1.12 -1.28 -10.06
CA LEU A 15 -1.33 0.13 -10.37
C LEU A 15 -2.55 0.35 -11.27
N ALA A 16 -3.61 -0.45 -11.04
CA ALA A 16 -4.78 -0.51 -11.89
C ALA A 16 -5.97 0.17 -11.20
N LEU A 17 -6.64 1.05 -11.93
CA LEU A 17 -7.84 1.74 -11.47
C LEU A 17 -9.07 1.15 -12.18
N SER A 18 -10.14 0.92 -11.43
CA SER A 18 -11.44 0.56 -11.96
C SER A 18 -12.51 1.44 -11.33
N LYS A 19 -13.60 1.71 -12.05
CA LYS A 19 -14.78 2.40 -11.53
C LYS A 19 -16.00 1.54 -11.82
N GLN A 20 -16.73 1.13 -10.78
CA GLN A 20 -17.91 0.26 -10.93
C GLN A 20 -17.61 -0.98 -11.81
N GLY A 21 -16.48 -1.64 -11.58
CA GLY A 21 -16.03 -2.80 -12.35
C GLY A 21 -15.47 -2.53 -13.75
N ARG A 22 -15.51 -1.28 -14.26
CA ARG A 22 -14.89 -0.91 -15.54
C ARG A 22 -13.46 -0.42 -15.33
N LYS A 23 -12.50 -1.06 -16.00
CA LYS A 23 -11.09 -0.65 -15.94
C LYS A 23 -10.91 0.73 -16.57
N ILE A 24 -10.31 1.64 -15.82
CA ILE A 24 -9.92 2.99 -16.27
C ILE A 24 -8.42 2.98 -16.53
N SER A 25 -8.02 3.48 -17.71
CA SER A 25 -6.60 3.64 -18.01
C SER A 25 -6.04 4.84 -17.24
N ILE A 26 -5.08 4.58 -16.37
CA ILE A 26 -4.32 5.59 -15.64
C ILE A 26 -2.84 5.40 -15.97
N LYS A 27 -2.11 6.51 -16.14
CA LYS A 27 -0.66 6.44 -16.37
C LYS A 27 0.04 5.98 -15.09
N GLU A 28 1.21 5.35 -15.26
CA GLU A 28 2.00 4.79 -14.16
C GLU A 28 2.28 5.81 -13.04
N LYS A 29 2.78 7.01 -13.37
CA LYS A 29 3.16 8.01 -12.36
C LYS A 29 1.99 8.56 -11.53
N PRO A 30 0.85 8.96 -12.13
CA PRO A 30 -0.36 9.25 -11.35
C PRO A 30 -0.83 8.08 -10.50
N ALA A 31 -0.74 6.83 -11.01
CA ALA A 31 -1.14 5.65 -10.25
C ALA A 31 -0.21 5.39 -9.05
N MET A 32 1.10 5.55 -9.21
CA MET A 32 2.06 5.48 -8.10
C MET A 32 1.78 6.56 -7.05
N LEU A 33 1.51 7.79 -7.49
CA LEU A 33 1.15 8.89 -6.58
C LEU A 33 -0.16 8.60 -5.83
N LEU A 34 -1.15 8.04 -6.52
CA LEU A 34 -2.39 7.60 -5.89
C LEU A 34 -2.12 6.52 -4.84
N GLY A 35 -1.33 5.49 -5.17
CA GLY A 35 -0.93 4.46 -4.22
C GLY A 35 -0.23 5.02 -2.98
N LEU A 36 0.64 6.02 -3.14
CA LEU A 36 1.29 6.72 -2.02
C LEU A 36 0.25 7.37 -1.11
N PHE A 37 -0.70 8.12 -1.67
CA PHE A 37 -1.76 8.78 -0.90
C PHE A 37 -2.69 7.80 -0.20
N LEU A 38 -3.05 6.70 -0.85
CA LEU A 38 -3.96 5.72 -0.29
C LEU A 38 -3.30 4.82 0.76
N SER A 39 -1.96 4.75 0.78
CA SER A 39 -1.22 4.00 1.80
C SER A 39 -1.34 4.65 3.19
N ASP A 40 -1.37 5.98 3.23
CA ASP A 40 -1.65 6.75 4.45
C ASP A 40 -2.49 8.00 4.10
N PRO A 41 -3.83 7.85 4.02
CA PRO A 41 -4.69 8.95 3.58
C PRO A 41 -4.74 10.11 4.56
N GLN A 42 -4.34 9.90 5.82
CA GLN A 42 -4.31 10.95 6.85
C GLN A 42 -2.99 11.73 6.83
N LYS A 43 -1.93 11.21 6.20
CA LYS A 43 -0.65 11.90 6.09
C LYS A 43 -0.69 13.03 5.05
N ILE A 44 -0.12 14.17 5.42
CA ILE A 44 0.19 15.25 4.48
C ILE A 44 1.56 14.95 3.88
N TYR A 45 1.59 14.70 2.58
CA TYR A 45 2.83 14.50 1.84
C TYR A 45 3.35 15.82 1.29
N SER A 46 4.59 16.16 1.67
CA SER A 46 5.28 17.31 1.08
C SER A 46 5.64 17.05 -0.38
N LYS A 47 5.88 18.12 -1.14
CA LYS A 47 6.32 18.01 -2.53
C LYS A 47 7.61 17.19 -2.65
N ALA A 48 8.55 17.40 -1.74
CA ALA A 48 9.82 16.67 -1.69
C ALA A 48 9.58 15.17 -1.45
N GLU A 49 8.74 14.80 -0.48
CA GLU A 49 8.39 13.39 -0.23
C GLU A 49 7.73 12.74 -1.44
N ILE A 50 6.80 13.45 -2.11
CA ILE A 50 6.15 12.95 -3.33
C ILE A 50 7.19 12.72 -4.43
N LEU A 51 8.09 13.68 -4.65
CA LEU A 51 9.14 13.58 -5.66
C LEU A 51 10.05 12.38 -5.39
N GLU A 52 10.48 12.21 -4.14
CA GLU A 52 11.35 11.12 -3.72
C GLU A 52 10.70 9.74 -3.89
N HIS A 53 9.41 9.60 -3.53
CA HIS A 53 8.70 8.32 -3.61
C HIS A 53 8.30 7.94 -5.03
N VAL A 54 7.81 8.88 -5.83
CA VAL A 54 7.24 8.58 -7.16
C VAL A 54 8.28 8.69 -8.29
N TRP A 55 9.32 9.50 -8.09
CA TRP A 55 10.44 9.69 -9.02
C TRP A 55 11.80 9.50 -8.32
N PRO A 56 12.06 8.32 -7.72
CA PRO A 56 13.32 8.06 -7.02
C PRO A 56 14.50 8.21 -7.99
N GLY A 57 15.53 8.93 -7.56
CA GLY A 57 16.77 9.10 -8.33
C GLY A 57 16.63 9.90 -9.64
N ARG A 58 15.51 10.61 -9.87
CA ARG A 58 15.37 11.51 -11.03
C ARG A 58 15.30 12.96 -10.60
N THR A 59 16.03 13.82 -11.31
CA THR A 59 15.90 15.27 -11.19
C THR A 59 14.66 15.74 -11.97
N VAL A 60 13.55 15.89 -11.26
CA VAL A 60 12.29 16.43 -11.78
C VAL A 60 11.89 17.66 -10.97
N THR A 61 11.14 18.57 -11.59
CA THR A 61 10.69 19.80 -10.93
C THR A 61 9.37 19.58 -10.20
N GLU A 62 9.06 20.44 -9.24
CA GLU A 62 7.75 20.44 -8.55
C GLU A 62 6.56 20.58 -9.52
N GLN A 63 6.78 21.12 -10.71
CA GLN A 63 5.77 21.23 -11.77
C GLN A 63 5.16 19.87 -12.13
N VAL A 64 5.94 18.78 -12.05
CA VAL A 64 5.43 17.43 -12.32
C VAL A 64 4.43 17.00 -11.24
N VAL A 65 4.64 17.40 -9.99
CA VAL A 65 3.71 17.12 -8.88
C VAL A 65 2.40 17.83 -9.17
N PHE A 66 2.42 19.12 -9.50
CA PHE A 66 1.20 19.89 -9.80
C PHE A 66 0.37 19.26 -10.94
N GLN A 67 1.03 18.84 -12.02
CA GLN A 67 0.36 18.17 -13.14
C GLN A 67 -0.31 16.86 -12.73
N ASN A 68 0.38 16.04 -11.93
CA ASN A 68 -0.18 14.77 -11.46
C ASN A 68 -1.32 14.98 -10.46
N ILE A 69 -1.22 15.97 -9.56
CA ILE A 69 -2.32 16.35 -8.66
C ILE A 69 -3.53 16.82 -9.45
N GLY A 70 -3.34 17.67 -10.46
CA GLY A 70 -4.42 18.12 -11.35
C GLY A 70 -5.07 16.98 -12.11
N HIS A 71 -4.28 16.01 -12.59
CA HIS A 71 -4.80 14.81 -13.24
C HIS A 71 -5.63 13.94 -12.30
N LEU A 72 -5.17 13.73 -11.06
CA LEU A 72 -5.94 12.98 -10.05
C LEU A 72 -7.24 13.70 -9.69
N ARG A 73 -7.24 15.02 -9.55
CA ARG A 73 -8.45 15.82 -9.33
C ARG A 73 -9.43 15.74 -10.50
N ALA A 74 -8.94 15.71 -11.74
CA ALA A 74 -9.79 15.52 -12.90
C ALA A 74 -10.47 14.14 -12.93
N LEU A 75 -9.84 13.12 -12.34
CA LEU A 75 -10.39 11.76 -12.26
C LEU A 75 -11.36 11.57 -11.09
N PHE A 76 -11.03 12.12 -9.92
CA PHE A 76 -11.71 11.82 -8.65
C PHE A 76 -12.54 12.97 -8.08
N GLY A 77 -12.47 14.15 -8.70
CA GLY A 77 -13.06 15.40 -8.20
C GLY A 77 -12.01 16.31 -7.55
N ASP A 78 -12.30 17.61 -7.53
CA ASP A 78 -11.37 18.62 -7.00
C ASP A 78 -11.09 18.42 -5.50
N ASP A 79 -12.12 18.02 -4.76
CA ASP A 79 -12.09 17.75 -3.31
C ASP A 79 -11.31 16.49 -2.94
N ALA A 80 -10.92 15.64 -3.90
CA ALA A 80 -10.25 14.38 -3.60
C ALA A 80 -8.88 14.57 -2.93
N ILE A 81 -8.21 15.68 -3.26
CA ILE A 81 -6.89 16.02 -2.74
C ILE A 81 -6.92 17.45 -2.22
N LYS A 82 -6.68 17.62 -0.92
CA LYS A 82 -6.56 18.94 -0.29
C LYS A 82 -5.13 19.45 -0.38
N THR A 83 -4.99 20.72 -0.73
CA THR A 83 -3.69 21.41 -0.71
C THR A 83 -3.51 22.18 0.58
N PHE A 84 -2.41 21.95 1.26
CA PHE A 84 -1.97 22.70 2.42
C PHE A 84 -0.79 23.58 2.01
N SER A 85 -1.01 24.89 1.93
CA SER A 85 0.02 25.87 1.58
C SER A 85 1.30 25.66 2.38
N LYS A 86 2.44 25.58 1.69
CA LYS A 86 3.79 25.34 2.25
C LYS A 86 4.00 23.97 2.94
N LYS A 87 2.98 23.13 3.05
CA LYS A 87 3.08 21.79 3.65
C LYS A 87 3.04 20.68 2.62
N GLY A 88 2.06 20.71 1.69
CA GLY A 88 1.92 19.67 0.68
C GLY A 88 0.46 19.30 0.41
N TYR A 89 0.22 18.00 0.25
CA TYR A 89 -1.04 17.44 -0.24
C TYR A 89 -1.52 16.30 0.66
N GLN A 90 -2.84 16.20 0.82
CA GLN A 90 -3.47 15.14 1.60
C GLN A 90 -4.64 14.57 0.82
N TRP A 91 -4.79 13.26 0.87
CA TRP A 91 -6.00 12.59 0.39
C TRP A 91 -7.17 12.93 1.29
N GLN A 92 -8.38 13.10 0.73
CA GLN A 92 -9.57 13.44 1.53
C GLN A 92 -10.69 12.43 1.40
N LEU A 93 -10.69 11.59 0.36
CA LEU A 93 -11.77 10.65 0.17
C LEU A 93 -11.63 9.50 1.17
N PRO A 94 -12.73 9.03 1.78
CA PRO A 94 -12.68 7.87 2.65
C PRO A 94 -12.20 6.65 1.87
N VAL A 95 -11.19 5.97 2.40
CA VAL A 95 -10.58 4.77 1.81
C VAL A 95 -10.93 3.58 2.68
N GLN A 96 -11.40 2.50 2.07
CA GLN A 96 -11.64 1.24 2.72
C GLN A 96 -10.68 0.19 2.16
N SER A 97 -10.00 -0.52 3.06
CA SER A 97 -9.24 -1.71 2.71
C SER A 97 -10.20 -2.86 2.53
N SER A 98 -10.24 -3.45 1.34
CA SER A 98 -10.92 -4.74 1.15
C SER A 98 -9.95 -5.85 1.60
N GLU A 99 -9.68 -5.93 2.89
CA GLU A 99 -9.06 -7.11 3.47
C GLU A 99 -10.13 -8.21 3.59
N PRO A 100 -9.81 -9.48 3.28
CA PRO A 100 -10.68 -10.57 3.65
C PRO A 100 -10.80 -10.58 5.17
N VAL A 101 -12.00 -10.28 5.67
CA VAL A 101 -12.35 -10.30 7.08
C VAL A 101 -12.05 -11.71 7.62
N VAL A 102 -10.94 -11.86 8.34
CA VAL A 102 -10.86 -12.87 9.40
C VAL A 102 -11.49 -12.19 10.60
N ALA A 103 -12.75 -12.51 10.84
CA ALA A 103 -13.52 -12.00 11.95
C ALA A 103 -12.94 -12.55 13.26
N GLU A 104 -12.12 -11.78 13.96
CA GLU A 104 -11.95 -11.91 15.40
C GLU A 104 -12.68 -10.75 16.08
N SER A 105 -13.97 -10.99 16.21
CA SER A 105 -14.85 -10.32 17.15
C SER A 105 -14.49 -10.82 18.54
N GLU A 106 -13.82 -10.02 19.36
CA GLU A 106 -13.92 -10.21 20.82
C GLU A 106 -13.84 -8.87 21.56
N ALA A 107 -14.99 -8.21 21.62
CA ALA A 107 -15.34 -7.43 22.80
C ALA A 107 -15.80 -8.42 23.87
N SER A 108 -15.00 -8.65 24.91
CA SER A 108 -15.49 -9.02 26.25
C SER A 108 -14.38 -8.87 27.29
N LYS A 109 -14.61 -7.95 28.22
CA LYS A 109 -13.85 -7.77 29.45
C LYS A 109 -14.07 -9.00 30.35
N PRO A 110 -13.05 -9.51 31.06
CA PRO A 110 -13.32 -10.07 32.37
C PRO A 110 -12.43 -9.47 33.46
N ASP A 111 -13.13 -9.07 34.52
CA ASP A 111 -12.67 -8.74 35.86
C ASP A 111 -12.11 -10.02 36.53
N PRO A 112 -10.89 -10.06 37.09
CA PRO A 112 -10.36 -11.27 37.73
C PRO A 112 -10.52 -11.18 39.25
N ALA A 113 -11.66 -11.67 39.76
CA ALA A 113 -11.84 -11.96 41.17
C ALA A 113 -12.36 -13.38 41.38
N SER A 114 -11.47 -14.37 41.26
CA SER A 114 -11.43 -15.56 42.14
C SER A 114 -10.32 -16.50 41.69
N ALA A 115 -9.23 -16.50 42.45
CA ALA A 115 -8.46 -17.71 42.68
C ALA A 115 -9.25 -18.58 43.69
N PRO A 116 -9.10 -19.92 43.69
CA PRO A 116 -7.83 -20.53 44.08
C PRO A 116 -7.38 -21.75 43.24
N ALA A 117 -6.06 -21.92 43.20
CA ALA A 117 -5.30 -23.10 42.76
C ALA A 117 -5.41 -24.27 43.79
N PRO A 118 -4.62 -25.37 43.73
CA PRO A 118 -3.75 -25.98 42.70
C PRO A 118 -4.15 -27.47 42.46
N VAL A 119 -3.54 -28.36 41.65
CA VAL A 119 -2.17 -28.91 41.74
C VAL A 119 -2.00 -30.08 40.73
N THR A 120 -0.89 -30.03 39.97
CA THR A 120 -0.02 -31.15 39.51
C THR A 120 -0.57 -32.29 38.63
N ALA A 121 -0.09 -32.37 37.38
CA ALA A 121 1.02 -33.28 36.99
C ALA A 121 1.17 -33.38 35.47
N GLY A 122 2.35 -32.99 34.96
CA GLY A 122 3.09 -33.74 33.96
C GLY A 122 2.51 -33.82 32.54
N SER A 123 3.03 -32.98 31.65
CA SER A 123 3.90 -33.48 30.58
C SER A 123 4.74 -32.34 30.04
N GLU A 124 6.03 -32.66 30.02
CA GLU A 124 7.14 -31.87 29.55
C GLU A 124 7.08 -31.68 28.02
N GLN A 125 7.91 -30.75 27.53
CA GLN A 125 8.36 -30.55 26.14
C GLN A 125 7.47 -29.58 25.32
N VAL A 126 7.94 -28.45 24.77
CA VAL A 126 9.24 -28.11 24.15
C VAL A 126 9.51 -26.58 24.33
N PRO A 127 10.76 -26.13 24.59
CA PRO A 127 11.08 -24.71 24.65
C PRO A 127 10.99 -24.01 23.28
N GLU A 128 10.16 -22.99 23.30
CA GLU A 128 10.10 -21.82 22.44
C GLU A 128 11.47 -21.13 22.34
N GLU A 129 12.11 -21.18 21.17
CA GLU A 129 13.13 -20.20 20.81
C GLU A 129 12.57 -19.31 19.70
N ALA A 130 11.91 -18.26 20.18
CA ALA A 130 11.54 -17.09 19.42
C ALA A 130 12.78 -16.43 18.84
N GLN A 131 12.87 -16.26 17.52
CA GLN A 131 13.51 -15.10 16.85
C GLN A 131 12.90 -14.87 15.46
N GLY A 132 11.67 -14.34 15.44
CA GLY A 132 11.04 -13.81 14.23
C GLY A 132 11.27 -12.31 14.12
N LEU A 133 12.42 -11.89 13.57
CA LEU A 133 12.65 -10.53 13.09
C LEU A 133 13.85 -10.52 12.11
N PRO A 134 13.94 -9.56 11.20
CA PRO A 134 13.08 -9.28 10.05
C PRO A 134 13.79 -9.68 8.72
N TRP A 135 13.06 -10.19 7.72
CA TRP A 135 13.55 -10.70 6.41
C TRP A 135 14.28 -9.68 5.52
N LYS A 136 14.54 -8.46 5.99
CA LYS A 136 15.47 -7.60 5.26
C LYS A 136 16.86 -8.19 5.53
N TRP A 137 17.66 -8.36 4.50
CA TRP A 137 19.03 -8.90 4.53
C TRP A 137 19.17 -10.44 4.47
N LEU A 138 18.83 -11.07 3.33
CA LEU A 138 19.67 -12.13 2.71
C LEU A 138 19.37 -12.25 1.20
N ALA A 139 20.02 -11.41 0.40
CA ALA A 139 20.55 -11.85 -0.90
C ALA A 139 21.88 -12.61 -0.63
N PRO A 140 22.46 -13.46 -1.52
CA PRO A 140 22.38 -13.42 -2.98
C PRO A 140 22.40 -14.78 -3.76
N LEU A 141 22.23 -14.65 -5.09
CA LEU A 141 22.81 -15.44 -6.22
C LEU A 141 22.59 -16.97 -6.37
N ALA A 142 21.97 -17.37 -7.49
CA ALA A 142 22.44 -18.39 -8.46
C ALA A 142 21.40 -18.50 -9.61
N ALA A 143 21.72 -18.03 -10.82
CA ALA A 143 22.28 -18.80 -11.93
C ALA A 143 21.24 -19.68 -12.71
N LEU A 144 20.89 -19.18 -13.90
CA LEU A 144 21.11 -19.84 -15.19
C LEU A 144 20.23 -21.07 -15.53
N ILE A 145 19.19 -20.89 -16.35
CA ILE A 145 18.84 -21.85 -17.43
C ILE A 145 18.44 -21.12 -18.72
N ILE A 146 19.06 -21.63 -19.78
CA ILE A 146 19.05 -21.35 -21.22
C ILE A 146 17.67 -21.45 -21.89
N GLY A 147 17.42 -20.64 -22.91
CA GLY A 147 16.36 -20.88 -23.91
C GLY A 147 16.46 -19.91 -25.08
N ALA A 148 16.82 -20.43 -26.26
CA ALA A 148 17.22 -19.72 -27.46
C ALA A 148 16.06 -19.45 -28.45
N ALA A 149 16.33 -18.54 -29.40
CA ALA A 149 15.71 -18.34 -30.72
C ALA A 149 14.30 -17.68 -30.70
N VAL A 150 13.90 -16.77 -31.60
CA VAL A 150 14.04 -16.67 -33.07
C VAL A 150 13.82 -15.18 -33.44
N VAL A 151 14.81 -14.45 -33.96
CA VAL A 151 15.02 -14.06 -35.38
C VAL A 151 13.79 -13.49 -36.14
N ALA A 152 13.94 -12.23 -36.54
CA ALA A 152 13.35 -11.54 -37.70
C ALA A 152 11.83 -11.30 -37.78
N TYR A 153 11.45 -10.01 -37.80
CA TYR A 153 10.73 -9.48 -38.97
C TYR A 153 10.93 -7.96 -39.08
N MET A 154 11.39 -7.52 -40.26
CA MET A 154 11.47 -6.12 -40.72
C MET A 154 10.09 -5.64 -41.21
N VAL A 155 9.83 -4.33 -41.09
CA VAL A 155 9.48 -3.39 -42.18
C VAL A 155 9.76 -1.98 -41.67
#